data_AF-A0A0A3Y437-F1
#
_entry.id   AF-A0A0A3Y437-F1
#
_cell.length_a   1.000
_cell.length_b   1.000
_cell.length_c   1.000
_cell.angle_alpha   90.00
_cell.angle_beta   90.00
_cell.angle_gamma   90.00
#
_symmetry.space_group_name_H-M   'P 1'
#
loop_
_entity.id
_entity.type
_entity.pdbx_description
1 polymer ?
#
loop_
_entity_poly.entity_id
_entity_poly.type
_entity_poly.pdbx_seq_one_letter_code
_entity_poly.pdbx_strand_id
1 'polypeptide(L)'
;MKRIAFLCLTVLLTCLSADHVAAQSMGSTYSSTAPKDCRQIGKPSELDGSTTRVCPGKSGLIVLIAEDDLREIVSVGRNRKAAAEEPAAKVWFAPFNSSEATVEWRSAGTKPFAMIQRWHIADSTDPDKQGRPNTKAMLVVTRLPPGPVCHVAYVDAIANPTANELARKAADDFARSFTCGKDEVKIMGNSGRAVELATMR
;
A
#
# COMPACT_ATOMS: atom_id res chain seq x y z
N MET A 1 -32.90 29.93 72.41
CA MET A 1 -33.84 29.82 71.26
C MET A 1 -33.56 31.03 70.36
N LYS A 2 -33.17 31.01 69.08
CA LYS A 2 -33.23 30.05 67.96
C LYS A 2 -31.91 30.14 67.16
N ARG A 3 -31.55 29.04 66.50
CA ARG A 3 -30.40 28.85 65.61
C ARG A 3 -30.68 29.45 64.23
N ILE A 4 -29.69 30.06 63.57
CA ILE A 4 -29.66 30.17 62.10
C ILE A 4 -28.22 29.90 61.65
N ALA A 5 -28.05 28.76 60.96
CA ALA A 5 -26.80 28.34 60.34
C ALA A 5 -26.71 28.94 58.93
N PHE A 6 -25.61 29.61 58.62
CA PHE A 6 -25.27 30.00 57.25
C PHE A 6 -24.49 28.87 56.58
N LEU A 7 -25.09 28.21 55.59
CA LEU A 7 -24.39 27.30 54.68
C LEU A 7 -23.62 28.12 53.64
N CYS A 8 -22.28 28.00 53.63
CA CYS A 8 -21.45 28.39 52.50
C CYS A 8 -21.54 27.31 51.41
N LEU A 9 -22.04 27.67 50.24
CA LEU A 9 -22.04 26.82 49.05
C LEU A 9 -20.81 27.16 48.19
N THR A 10 -19.74 26.38 48.31
CA THR A 10 -18.57 26.43 47.43
C THR A 10 -18.86 25.65 46.15
N VAL A 11 -19.05 26.35 45.02
CA VAL A 11 -19.16 25.75 43.69
C VAL A 11 -17.75 25.50 43.15
N LEU A 12 -17.35 24.22 43.06
CA LEU A 12 -16.10 23.79 42.44
C LEU A 12 -16.29 23.74 40.92
N LEU A 13 -15.73 24.71 40.19
CA LEU A 13 -15.75 24.75 38.73
C LEU A 13 -14.61 23.86 38.20
N THR A 14 -14.91 22.61 37.86
CA THR A 14 -13.95 21.69 37.22
C THR A 14 -13.75 22.07 35.75
N CYS A 15 -12.58 22.62 35.42
CA CYS A 15 -12.15 22.87 34.05
C CYS A 15 -12.01 21.54 33.30
N LEU A 16 -12.93 21.25 32.39
CA LEU A 16 -12.73 20.22 31.36
C LEU A 16 -11.73 20.76 30.34
N SER A 17 -10.45 20.43 30.51
CA SER A 17 -9.45 20.56 29.45
C SER A 17 -9.81 19.56 28.36
N ALA A 18 -10.47 20.03 27.29
CA ALA A 18 -10.60 19.25 26.08
C ALA A 18 -9.21 19.15 25.42
N ASP A 19 -8.52 18.02 25.61
CA ASP A 19 -7.37 17.67 24.81
C ASP A 19 -7.83 17.58 23.35
N HIS A 20 -7.59 18.63 22.57
CA HIS A 20 -7.75 18.59 21.13
C HIS A 20 -6.72 17.63 20.56
N VAL A 21 -7.10 16.36 20.39
CA VAL A 21 -6.37 15.45 19.51
C VAL A 21 -6.51 16.03 18.11
N ALA A 22 -5.48 16.74 17.66
CA ALA A 22 -5.40 17.21 16.29
C ALA A 22 -5.40 15.97 15.37
N ALA A 23 -6.55 15.69 14.76
CA ALA A 23 -6.65 14.69 13.71
C ALA A 23 -5.67 15.09 12.60
N GLN A 24 -4.56 14.39 12.49
CA GLN A 24 -3.62 14.62 11.41
C GLN A 24 -4.34 14.31 10.10
N SER A 25 -4.48 15.32 9.23
CA SER A 25 -5.07 15.13 7.91
C SER A 25 -4.27 14.09 7.14
N MET A 26 -4.92 13.01 6.71
CA MET A 26 -4.30 12.01 5.87
C MET A 26 -4.34 12.47 4.41
N GLY A 27 -3.17 12.50 3.77
CA GLY A 27 -3.00 13.03 2.42
C GLY A 27 -2.35 12.04 1.47
N SER A 28 -2.60 12.24 0.18
CA SER A 28 -1.95 11.49 -0.91
C SER A 28 -0.93 12.37 -1.62
N THR A 29 0.24 11.81 -1.88
CA THR A 29 1.22 12.38 -2.82
C THR A 29 1.65 11.31 -3.80
N TYR A 30 2.19 11.71 -4.96
CA TYR A 30 2.47 10.76 -6.04
C TYR A 30 3.94 10.79 -6.44
N SER A 31 4.47 9.63 -6.82
CA SER A 31 5.75 9.49 -7.52
C SER A 31 5.58 8.58 -8.73
N SER A 32 6.61 8.57 -9.59
CA SER A 32 6.65 7.74 -10.78
C SER A 32 7.68 6.62 -10.63
N THR A 33 7.34 5.46 -11.17
CA THR A 33 8.21 4.30 -11.38
C THR A 33 8.29 3.93 -12.86
N ALA A 34 7.95 4.87 -13.75
CA ALA A 34 8.16 4.70 -15.18
C ALA A 34 9.65 4.43 -15.46
N PRO A 35 10.00 3.57 -16.43
CA PRO A 35 11.38 3.14 -16.64
C PRO A 35 12.40 4.29 -16.74
N LYS A 36 12.02 5.40 -17.40
CA LYS A 36 12.85 6.60 -17.56
C LYS A 36 13.18 7.33 -16.24
N ASP A 37 12.35 7.15 -15.22
CA ASP A 37 12.50 7.80 -13.92
C ASP A 37 13.30 6.92 -12.94
N CYS A 38 13.63 5.69 -13.34
CA CYS A 38 14.28 4.68 -12.50
C CYS A 38 15.71 4.42 -12.97
N ARG A 39 16.57 4.03 -12.03
CA ARG A 39 17.92 3.56 -12.32
C ARG A 39 17.94 2.04 -12.38
N GLN A 40 18.30 1.49 -13.54
CA GLN A 40 18.55 0.06 -13.70
C GLN A 40 19.79 -0.36 -12.89
N ILE A 41 19.71 -1.54 -12.27
CA ILE A 41 20.77 -2.14 -11.47
C ILE A 41 21.32 -3.33 -12.22
N GLY A 42 22.63 -3.31 -12.47
CA GLY A 42 23.28 -4.36 -13.25
C GLY A 42 22.84 -4.37 -14.72
N LYS A 43 23.27 -5.42 -15.42
CA LYS A 43 22.76 -5.74 -16.75
C LYS A 43 21.57 -6.69 -16.58
N PRO A 44 20.61 -6.69 -17.53
CA PRO A 44 19.61 -7.76 -17.58
C PRO A 44 20.32 -9.12 -17.58
N SER A 45 19.72 -10.10 -16.93
CA SER A 45 20.23 -11.47 -16.99
C SER A 45 20.21 -11.97 -18.43
N GLU A 46 21.35 -12.44 -18.91
CA GLU A 46 21.46 -13.03 -20.25
C GLU A 46 20.71 -14.37 -20.37
N LEU A 47 20.34 -14.97 -19.23
CA LEU A 47 19.67 -16.27 -19.17
C LEU A 47 18.15 -16.15 -19.29
N ASP A 48 17.56 -15.23 -18.52
CA ASP A 48 16.10 -15.11 -18.35
C ASP A 48 15.57 -13.69 -18.59
N GLY A 49 16.45 -12.72 -18.90
CA GLY A 49 16.07 -11.33 -19.10
C GLY A 49 15.69 -10.58 -17.83
N SER A 50 15.83 -11.20 -16.64
CA SER A 50 15.46 -10.58 -15.37
C SER A 50 16.15 -9.23 -15.17
N THR A 51 15.39 -8.29 -14.61
CA THR A 51 15.85 -6.92 -14.37
C THR A 51 15.61 -6.48 -12.94
N THR A 52 16.37 -5.48 -12.50
CA THR A 52 16.10 -4.79 -11.23
C THR A 52 16.26 -3.31 -11.45
N ARG A 53 15.29 -2.52 -11.00
CA ARG A 53 15.34 -1.06 -11.06
C ARG A 53 15.01 -0.43 -9.71
N VAL A 54 15.66 0.70 -9.44
CA VAL A 54 15.42 1.53 -8.24
C VAL A 54 14.84 2.85 -8.69
N CYS A 55 13.65 3.18 -8.18
CA CYS A 55 12.91 4.38 -8.52
C CYS A 55 12.83 5.32 -7.31
N PRO A 56 12.81 6.66 -7.53
CA PRO A 56 12.58 7.62 -6.46
C PRO A 56 11.22 7.41 -5.76
N GLY A 57 11.24 7.40 -4.42
CA GLY A 57 10.04 7.38 -3.59
C GLY A 57 9.81 8.69 -2.84
N LYS A 58 9.09 8.63 -1.72
CA LYS A 58 8.81 9.79 -0.85
C LYS A 58 9.54 9.69 0.48
N SER A 59 9.82 10.86 1.07
CA SER A 59 10.37 10.98 2.44
C SER A 59 11.62 10.13 2.67
N GLY A 60 12.52 10.06 1.68
CA GLY A 60 13.77 9.30 1.73
C GLY A 60 13.60 7.78 1.58
N LEU A 61 12.46 7.32 1.06
CA LEU A 61 12.24 5.95 0.62
C LEU A 61 12.52 5.83 -0.88
N ILE A 62 12.89 4.61 -1.30
CA ILE A 62 12.99 4.20 -2.70
C ILE A 62 11.99 3.08 -2.98
N VAL A 63 11.59 2.95 -4.24
CA VAL A 63 10.84 1.79 -4.72
C VAL A 63 11.82 0.88 -5.45
N LEU A 64 11.89 -0.38 -5.05
CA LEU A 64 12.66 -1.43 -5.71
C LEU A 64 11.69 -2.29 -6.50
N ILE A 65 11.92 -2.40 -7.81
CA ILE A 65 11.15 -3.27 -8.69
C ILE A 65 12.12 -4.30 -9.26
N ALA A 66 11.87 -5.57 -8.97
CA ALA A 66 12.54 -6.69 -9.61
C ALA A 66 11.55 -7.33 -10.58
N GLU A 67 12.01 -7.68 -11.77
CA GLU A 67 11.25 -8.46 -12.74
C GLU A 67 12.00 -9.75 -13.01
N ASP A 68 11.29 -10.87 -12.89
CA ASP A 68 11.78 -12.19 -13.25
C ASP A 68 10.62 -12.97 -13.88
N ASP A 69 10.87 -13.64 -15.00
CA ASP A 69 9.87 -14.38 -15.78
C ASP A 69 8.53 -13.63 -15.92
N LEU A 70 8.62 -12.38 -16.42
CA LEU A 70 7.49 -11.48 -16.68
C LEU A 70 6.59 -11.21 -15.47
N ARG A 71 7.16 -11.27 -14.26
CA ARG A 71 6.48 -10.98 -13.00
C ARG A 71 7.26 -9.92 -12.26
N GLU A 72 6.60 -8.81 -11.98
CA GLU A 72 7.18 -7.76 -11.14
C GLU A 72 6.98 -8.08 -9.65
N ILE A 73 8.01 -7.78 -8.86
CA ILE A 73 7.97 -7.75 -7.41
C ILE A 73 8.34 -6.34 -6.98
N VAL A 74 7.48 -5.71 -6.18
CA VAL A 74 7.68 -4.33 -5.72
C VAL A 74 7.86 -4.29 -4.22
N SER A 75 8.96 -3.69 -3.78
CA SER A 75 9.26 -3.44 -2.38
C SER A 75 9.73 -2.00 -2.16
N VAL A 76 9.76 -1.57 -0.90
CA VAL A 76 10.13 -0.20 -0.52
C VAL A 76 11.14 -0.25 0.63
N GLY A 77 12.11 0.66 0.63
CA GLY A 77 13.08 0.75 1.71
C GLY A 77 13.84 2.06 1.72
N ARG A 78 14.67 2.27 2.73
CA ARG A 78 15.57 3.45 2.82
C ARG A 78 16.71 3.42 1.81
N ASN A 79 17.04 2.22 1.35
CA ASN A 79 18.03 1.97 0.31
C ASN A 79 17.70 0.61 -0.33
N ARG A 80 18.43 0.27 -1.39
CA ARG A 80 18.25 -0.99 -2.14
C ARG A 80 18.34 -2.23 -1.26
N LYS A 81 19.32 -2.30 -0.37
CA LYS A 81 19.53 -3.48 0.50
C LYS A 81 18.33 -3.69 1.41
N ALA A 82 17.91 -2.63 2.11
CA ALA A 82 16.74 -2.68 2.99
C ALA A 82 15.49 -3.11 2.22
N ALA A 83 15.22 -2.50 1.05
CA ALA A 83 14.05 -2.84 0.24
C ALA A 83 14.04 -4.31 -0.21
N ALA A 84 15.20 -4.88 -0.55
CA ALA A 84 15.33 -6.27 -0.99
C ALA A 84 15.16 -7.29 0.14
N GLU A 85 15.28 -6.88 1.40
CA GLU A 85 15.18 -7.76 2.57
C GLU A 85 13.76 -7.77 3.18
N GLU A 86 12.91 -6.80 2.81
CA GLU A 86 11.53 -6.69 3.29
C GLU A 86 10.63 -7.86 2.84
N PRO A 87 9.59 -8.20 3.61
CA PRO A 87 8.62 -9.23 3.21
C PRO A 87 8.00 -9.01 1.83
N ALA A 88 7.72 -7.76 1.43
CA ALA A 88 7.18 -7.42 0.12
C ALA A 88 8.09 -7.83 -1.05
N ALA A 89 9.42 -7.92 -0.83
CA ALA A 89 10.36 -8.42 -1.84
C ALA A 89 10.27 -9.94 -2.06
N LYS A 90 9.41 -10.63 -1.29
CA LYS A 90 9.20 -12.08 -1.35
C LYS A 90 7.75 -12.45 -1.67
N VAL A 91 6.94 -11.47 -2.08
CA VAL A 91 5.55 -11.70 -2.50
C VAL A 91 5.48 -11.57 -4.01
N TRP A 92 4.91 -12.57 -4.66
CA TRP A 92 4.69 -12.60 -6.10
C TRP A 92 3.28 -13.10 -6.40
N PHE A 93 2.79 -12.79 -7.60
CA PHE A 93 1.57 -13.37 -8.15
C PHE A 93 1.92 -14.54 -9.06
N ALA A 94 1.11 -15.60 -9.04
CA ALA A 94 1.35 -16.75 -9.90
C ALA A 94 1.26 -16.39 -11.40
N PRO A 95 0.27 -15.60 -11.87
CA PRO A 95 0.23 -15.14 -13.25
C PRO A 95 1.29 -14.06 -13.55
N PHE A 96 1.62 -13.91 -14.83
CA PHE A 96 2.36 -12.75 -15.33
C PHE A 96 1.68 -11.46 -14.90
N ASN A 97 2.49 -10.46 -14.57
CA ASN A 97 1.97 -9.24 -14.01
C ASN A 97 2.92 -8.06 -14.22
N SER A 98 2.35 -6.86 -14.13
CA SER A 98 3.12 -5.63 -14.08
C SER A 98 2.42 -4.60 -13.20
N SER A 99 3.22 -3.71 -12.61
CA SER A 99 2.76 -2.58 -11.84
C SER A 99 2.70 -1.32 -12.71
N GLU A 100 1.69 -0.48 -12.51
CA GLU A 100 1.63 0.82 -13.18
C GLU A 100 2.66 1.79 -12.59
N ALA A 101 3.11 2.72 -13.43
CA ALA A 101 4.14 3.67 -13.07
C ALA A 101 3.78 4.57 -11.88
N THR A 102 2.51 4.92 -11.69
CA THR A 102 2.11 5.83 -10.61
C THR A 102 2.03 5.10 -9.27
N VAL A 103 2.79 5.61 -8.30
CA VAL A 103 2.70 5.20 -6.90
C VAL A 103 2.05 6.31 -6.10
N GLU A 104 0.93 6.00 -5.47
CA GLU A 104 0.28 6.88 -4.50
C GLU A 104 0.84 6.59 -3.10
N TRP A 105 1.27 7.64 -2.39
CA TRP A 105 1.81 7.56 -1.04
C TRP A 105 0.82 8.16 -0.05
N ARG A 106 0.27 7.33 0.85
CA ARG A 106 -0.62 7.76 1.93
C ARG A 106 0.18 8.18 3.15
N SER A 107 -0.02 9.41 3.59
CA SER A 107 0.76 10.05 4.64
C SER A 107 -0.12 10.62 5.74
N ALA A 108 0.36 10.52 6.98
CA ALA A 108 -0.13 11.30 8.10
C ALA A 108 0.92 12.39 8.39
N GLY A 109 0.58 13.65 8.11
CA GLY A 109 1.57 14.72 8.01
C GLY A 109 2.58 14.45 6.88
N THR A 110 3.88 14.50 7.17
CA THR A 110 4.97 14.37 6.16
C THR A 110 5.50 12.95 5.98
N LYS A 111 5.01 11.99 6.78
CA LYS A 111 5.51 10.61 6.78
C LYS A 111 4.52 9.67 6.09
N PRO A 112 4.91 9.04 4.97
CA PRO A 112 4.08 8.03 4.35
C PRO A 112 4.06 6.78 5.22
N PHE A 113 2.86 6.20 5.41
CA PHE A 113 2.64 4.97 6.16
C PHE A 113 2.16 3.82 5.28
N ALA A 114 1.69 4.12 4.06
CA ALA A 114 1.33 3.14 3.05
C ALA A 114 1.61 3.68 1.65
N MET A 115 1.75 2.78 0.70
CA MET A 115 1.65 3.09 -0.72
C MET A 115 0.50 2.30 -1.36
N ILE A 116 -0.05 2.84 -2.43
CA ILE A 116 -1.08 2.22 -3.25
C ILE A 116 -0.56 2.24 -4.69
N GLN A 117 -0.60 1.09 -5.34
CA GLN A 117 -0.17 0.95 -6.73
C GLN A 117 -1.17 0.10 -7.49
N ARG A 118 -1.43 0.44 -8.75
CA ARG A 118 -2.24 -0.38 -9.64
C ARG A 118 -1.39 -1.47 -10.27
N TRP A 119 -1.95 -2.67 -10.36
CA TRP A 119 -1.34 -3.84 -10.95
C TRP A 119 -2.24 -4.41 -12.02
N HIS A 120 -1.62 -5.00 -13.04
CA HIS A 120 -2.26 -5.74 -14.11
C HIS A 120 -1.87 -7.20 -13.98
N ILE A 121 -2.85 -8.08 -13.75
CA ILE A 121 -2.65 -9.52 -13.59
C ILE A 121 -3.17 -10.24 -14.82
N ALA A 122 -2.33 -11.04 -15.48
CA ALA A 122 -2.71 -11.79 -16.67
C ALA A 122 -3.77 -12.87 -16.36
N ASP A 123 -4.77 -12.98 -17.22
CA ASP A 123 -5.79 -14.03 -17.17
C ASP A 123 -5.64 -14.96 -18.38
N SER A 124 -5.01 -16.12 -18.17
CA SER A 124 -4.79 -17.10 -19.25
C SER A 124 -6.08 -17.70 -19.80
N THR A 125 -7.20 -17.56 -19.08
CA THR A 125 -8.52 -18.03 -19.52
C THR A 125 -9.26 -17.02 -20.39
N ASP A 126 -8.73 -15.80 -20.52
CA ASP A 126 -9.30 -14.72 -21.32
C ASP A 126 -8.24 -14.17 -22.32
N PRO A 127 -7.91 -14.92 -23.37
CA PRO A 127 -6.95 -14.47 -24.38
C PRO A 127 -7.56 -13.46 -25.37
N ASP A 128 -6.73 -12.53 -25.85
CA ASP A 128 -7.03 -11.69 -27.00
C ASP A 128 -7.07 -12.48 -28.32
N LYS A 129 -7.35 -11.79 -29.43
CA LYS A 129 -7.42 -12.40 -30.77
C LYS A 129 -6.10 -13.02 -31.25
N GLN A 130 -4.99 -12.66 -30.61
CA GLN A 130 -3.65 -13.17 -30.91
C GLN A 130 -3.22 -14.27 -29.91
N GLY A 131 -4.10 -14.68 -29.00
CA GLY A 131 -3.81 -15.69 -27.98
C GLY A 131 -3.05 -15.16 -26.76
N ARG A 132 -2.86 -13.85 -26.64
CA ARG A 132 -2.17 -13.25 -25.48
C ARG A 132 -3.17 -13.03 -24.35
N PRO A 133 -2.85 -13.40 -23.09
CA PRO A 133 -3.74 -13.16 -21.96
C PRO A 133 -4.12 -11.68 -21.83
N ASN A 134 -5.42 -11.38 -21.73
CA ASN A 134 -5.86 -10.08 -21.26
C ASN A 134 -5.48 -9.91 -19.79
N THR A 135 -5.31 -8.66 -19.33
CA THR A 135 -5.01 -8.37 -17.93
C THR A 135 -6.25 -7.89 -17.19
N LYS A 136 -6.29 -8.16 -15.89
CA LYS A 136 -7.29 -7.65 -14.94
C LYS A 136 -6.60 -6.72 -13.97
N ALA A 137 -7.19 -5.54 -13.77
CA ALA A 137 -6.59 -4.51 -12.94
C ALA A 137 -7.01 -4.66 -11.47
N MET A 138 -6.05 -4.49 -10.55
CA MET A 138 -6.31 -4.35 -9.12
C MET A 138 -5.44 -3.27 -8.51
N LEU A 139 -5.82 -2.76 -7.34
CA LEU A 139 -4.95 -1.93 -6.51
C LEU A 139 -4.38 -2.76 -5.38
N VAL A 140 -3.07 -2.62 -5.16
CA VAL A 140 -2.36 -3.20 -4.03
C VAL A 140 -2.01 -2.12 -3.05
N VAL A 141 -2.42 -2.29 -1.81
CA VAL A 141 -2.04 -1.45 -0.67
C VAL A 141 -0.88 -2.13 0.03
N THR A 142 0.22 -1.41 0.22
CA THR A 142 1.44 -1.90 0.88
C THR A 142 1.75 -1.00 2.08
N ARG A 143 1.91 -1.58 3.28
CA ARG A 143 2.35 -0.81 4.45
C ARG A 143 3.83 -0.47 4.37
N LEU A 144 4.23 0.63 5.02
CA LEU A 144 5.59 1.16 5.00
C LEU A 144 6.24 1.12 6.40
N PRO A 145 7.56 1.45 6.50
CA PRO A 145 8.23 1.63 7.79
C PRO A 145 7.48 2.59 8.73
N PRO A 146 7.56 2.41 10.06
CA PRO A 146 8.67 1.79 10.80
C PRO A 146 8.62 0.27 10.99
N GLY A 147 7.53 -0.41 10.65
CA GLY A 147 7.49 -1.88 10.62
C GLY A 147 7.82 -2.44 9.23
N PRO A 148 7.79 -3.78 9.06
CA PRO A 148 8.12 -4.40 7.78
C PRO A 148 7.20 -3.94 6.65
N VAL A 149 7.68 -4.00 5.41
CA VAL A 149 6.91 -3.68 4.21
C VAL A 149 6.25 -4.94 3.69
N CYS A 150 4.92 -4.94 3.58
CA CYS A 150 4.14 -6.05 3.04
C CYS A 150 2.80 -5.56 2.49
N HIS A 151 2.16 -6.38 1.65
CA HIS A 151 0.81 -6.12 1.18
C HIS A 151 -0.20 -6.21 2.34
N VAL A 152 -1.12 -5.27 2.37
CA VAL A 152 -2.15 -5.08 3.40
C VAL A 152 -3.52 -5.40 2.82
N ALA A 153 -3.78 -4.94 1.58
CA ALA A 153 -5.07 -5.11 0.95
C ALA A 153 -4.98 -5.17 -0.57
N TYR A 154 -5.95 -5.87 -1.17
CA TYR A 154 -6.22 -5.87 -2.60
C TYR A 154 -7.64 -5.33 -2.87
N VAL A 155 -7.77 -4.55 -3.94
CA VAL A 155 -9.05 -4.03 -4.42
C VAL A 155 -9.16 -4.36 -5.90
N ASP A 156 -10.15 -5.15 -6.31
CA ASP A 156 -10.41 -5.37 -7.73
C ASP A 156 -10.88 -4.05 -8.37
N ALA A 157 -10.15 -3.57 -9.37
CA ALA A 157 -10.43 -2.26 -9.95
C ALA A 157 -11.61 -2.27 -10.93
N ILE A 158 -11.98 -3.43 -11.46
CA ILE A 158 -13.07 -3.57 -12.42
C ILE A 158 -14.39 -3.79 -11.68
N ALA A 159 -14.37 -4.60 -10.61
CA ALA A 159 -15.55 -4.89 -9.79
C ALA A 159 -15.98 -3.70 -8.91
N ASN A 160 -15.14 -2.66 -8.76
CA ASN A 160 -15.40 -1.53 -7.87
C ASN A 160 -15.18 -0.18 -8.59
N PRO A 161 -16.24 0.58 -8.90
CA PRO A 161 -16.12 1.92 -9.49
C PRO A 161 -15.33 2.92 -8.63
N THR A 162 -15.33 2.71 -7.30
CA THR A 162 -14.63 3.53 -6.31
C THR A 162 -13.33 2.90 -5.82
N ALA A 163 -12.69 2.05 -6.62
CA ALA A 163 -11.51 1.26 -6.21
C ALA A 163 -10.40 2.09 -5.54
N ASN A 164 -10.10 3.29 -6.06
CA ASN A 164 -9.09 4.17 -5.46
C ASN A 164 -9.47 4.62 -4.04
N GLU A 165 -10.75 4.93 -3.80
CA GLU A 165 -11.24 5.33 -2.48
C GLU A 165 -11.20 4.17 -1.50
N LEU A 166 -11.58 2.96 -1.95
CA LEU A 166 -11.46 1.73 -1.16
C LEU A 166 -10.01 1.42 -0.78
N ALA A 167 -9.07 1.59 -1.71
CA ALA A 167 -7.65 1.39 -1.44
C ALA A 167 -7.12 2.39 -0.41
N ARG A 168 -7.52 3.67 -0.52
CA ARG A 168 -7.18 4.71 0.47
C ARG A 168 -7.75 4.40 1.83
N LYS A 169 -9.03 4.01 1.90
CA LYS A 169 -9.67 3.58 3.13
C LYS A 169 -8.93 2.42 3.78
N ALA A 170 -8.57 1.40 2.99
CA ALA A 170 -7.83 0.24 3.49
C ALA A 170 -6.44 0.62 4.02
N ALA A 171 -5.74 1.53 3.34
CA ALA A 171 -4.47 2.07 3.83
C ALA A 171 -4.67 2.77 5.18
N ASP A 172 -5.60 3.71 5.24
CA ASP A 172 -5.86 4.56 6.40
C ASP A 172 -6.28 3.75 7.65
N ASP A 173 -7.12 2.73 7.44
CA ASP A 173 -7.70 1.90 8.50
C ASP A 173 -6.72 0.81 8.99
N PHE A 174 -5.96 0.18 8.10
CA PHE A 174 -5.24 -1.06 8.42
C PHE A 174 -3.72 -0.96 8.36
N ALA A 175 -3.13 -0.14 7.47
CA ALA A 175 -1.70 -0.27 7.17
C ALA A 175 -0.76 -0.04 8.36
N ARG A 176 -1.13 0.85 9.29
CA ARG A 176 -0.30 1.16 10.48
C ARG A 176 -0.29 0.04 11.51
N SER A 177 -1.40 -0.68 11.67
CA SER A 177 -1.58 -1.77 12.63
C SER A 177 -1.36 -3.16 12.05
N PHE A 178 -1.31 -3.28 10.71
CA PHE A 178 -1.14 -4.56 10.02
C PHE A 178 0.20 -5.24 10.36
N THR A 179 0.14 -6.49 10.78
CA THR A 179 1.29 -7.29 11.19
C THR A 179 1.72 -8.22 10.06
N CYS A 180 2.77 -7.82 9.33
CA CYS A 180 3.32 -8.62 8.23
C CYS A 180 3.66 -10.06 8.65
N GLY A 181 3.27 -11.02 7.82
CA GLY A 181 3.50 -12.45 8.07
C GLY A 181 2.56 -13.08 9.10
N LYS A 182 1.64 -12.31 9.70
CA LYS A 182 0.60 -12.82 10.60
C LYS A 182 -0.79 -12.50 10.11
N ASP A 183 -1.04 -11.25 9.73
CA ASP A 183 -2.34 -10.83 9.24
C ASP A 183 -2.53 -11.25 7.79
N GLU A 184 -3.75 -11.68 7.46
CA GLU A 184 -4.13 -11.96 6.08
C GLU A 184 -4.45 -10.67 5.33
N VAL A 185 -4.01 -10.62 4.06
CA VAL A 185 -4.30 -9.52 3.14
C VAL A 185 -5.82 -9.34 3.02
N LYS A 186 -6.29 -8.09 3.17
CA LYS A 186 -7.71 -7.76 3.13
C LYS A 186 -8.19 -7.63 1.69
N ILE A 187 -9.32 -8.26 1.37
CA ILE A 187 -10.04 -7.98 0.13
C ILE A 187 -11.06 -6.87 0.41
N MET A 188 -10.96 -5.79 -0.34
CA MET A 188 -11.70 -4.56 -0.06
C MET A 188 -12.72 -4.30 -1.17
N GLY A 189 -13.99 -4.13 -0.78
CA GLY A 189 -15.10 -4.03 -1.72
C GLY A 189 -15.45 -5.38 -2.34
N ASN A 190 -16.05 -5.34 -3.53
CA ASN A 190 -16.38 -6.55 -4.28
C ASN A 190 -15.11 -7.23 -4.75
N SER A 191 -15.02 -8.54 -4.52
CA SER A 191 -13.98 -9.36 -5.15
C SER A 191 -14.33 -9.59 -6.61
N GLY A 192 -13.32 -9.61 -7.47
CA GLY A 192 -13.45 -9.91 -8.88
C GLY A 192 -12.27 -10.71 -9.40
N ARG A 193 -12.21 -10.87 -10.72
CA ARG A 193 -11.26 -11.76 -11.38
C ARG A 193 -9.80 -11.41 -11.09
N ALA A 194 -9.45 -10.13 -10.93
CA ALA A 194 -8.07 -9.74 -10.64
C ALA A 194 -7.62 -10.27 -9.27
N VAL A 195 -8.50 -10.17 -8.26
CA VAL A 195 -8.23 -10.66 -6.90
C VAL A 195 -8.19 -12.18 -6.86
N GLU A 196 -9.09 -12.87 -7.57
CA GLU A 196 -9.05 -14.33 -7.70
C GLU A 196 -7.69 -14.78 -8.21
N LEU A 197 -7.24 -14.22 -9.35
CA LEU A 197 -5.94 -14.52 -9.96
C LEU A 197 -4.76 -14.22 -9.03
N ALA A 198 -4.81 -13.11 -8.30
CA ALA A 198 -3.75 -12.69 -7.37
C ALA A 198 -3.66 -13.54 -6.10
N THR A 199 -4.72 -14.27 -5.76
CA THR A 199 -4.79 -15.09 -4.54
C THR A 199 -4.76 -16.59 -4.81
N MET A 200 -4.64 -17.00 -6.07
CA MET A 200 -4.36 -18.39 -6.43
C MET A 200 -3.02 -18.81 -5.83
N ARG A 201 -3.02 -19.91 -5.09
CA ARG A 201 -1.82 -20.54 -4.54
C ARG A 201 -1.47 -21.78 -5.35
#